data_AF-A0A418YHY1-F1
#
_entry.id   AF-A0A418YHY1-F1
#
_cell.length_a   1.000
_cell.length_b   1.000
_cell.length_c   1.000
_cell.angle_alpha   90.00
_cell.angle_beta   90.00
_cell.angle_gamma   90.00
#
_symmetry.space_group_name_H-M   'P 1'
#
loop_
_entity.id
_entity.type
_entity.pdbx_description
1 polymer ?
#
loop_
_entity_poly.entity_id
_entity_poly.type
_entity_poly.pdbx_seq_one_letter_code
_entity_poly.pdbx_strand_id
1 'polypeptide(L)'
;MVPSMDLKQLYWNMICEFNTRRQVKQLKHEIKQNKPIILIHQPGRVGSMTIRKTTESLGLPSAIYHTHFINPETNKKQHEFYNEHLGKVNQRHMRIAKVLGEAILSGRYQGTLKVIVTVRDPLRRELSNFMLDVEKYYRKNFFTDYSNGAISINEVQELFLNSRRELTRDNWFDDDVKTPFNIDIFTQEFDHNKKYNIYRNGNVELLLFRLEDISEVIQTAFKDYFGIEPKQIVSRHLSGSRSMEDLCYREISDKLKFNTDFLDQIYQTDYARFFYSNDERADFCQSWGKVQEA
;
A
#
# COMPACT_ATOMS: atom_id res chain seq x y z
N MET A 1 33.44 15.49 0.42
CA MET A 1 33.72 14.24 1.16
C MET A 1 32.54 13.30 0.93
N VAL A 2 32.77 12.17 0.27
CA VAL A 2 31.75 11.10 0.20
C VAL A 2 31.64 10.52 1.61
N PRO A 3 30.46 10.46 2.24
CA PRO A 3 30.34 9.83 3.55
C PRO A 3 30.82 8.38 3.44
N SER A 4 31.73 7.96 4.32
CA SER A 4 32.15 6.55 4.36
C SER A 4 30.92 5.70 4.69
N MET A 5 30.43 4.97 3.68
CA MET A 5 29.30 4.08 3.86
C MET A 5 29.72 2.96 4.80
N ASP A 6 29.03 2.83 5.94
CA ASP A 6 29.28 1.79 6.94
C ASP A 6 29.36 0.41 6.28
N LEU A 7 30.37 -0.39 6.64
CA LEU A 7 30.56 -1.76 6.15
C LEU A 7 29.31 -2.62 6.37
N LYS A 8 28.55 -2.39 7.46
CA LYS A 8 27.26 -3.06 7.69
C LYS A 8 26.22 -2.67 6.65
N GLN A 9 26.14 -1.40 6.29
CA GLN A 9 25.23 -0.90 5.26
C GLN A 9 25.60 -1.45 3.88
N LEU A 10 26.89 -1.49 3.54
CA LEU A 10 27.37 -2.07 2.28
C LEU A 10 27.02 -3.57 2.20
N TYR A 11 27.28 -4.32 3.26
CA TYR A 11 26.94 -5.74 3.35
C TYR A 11 25.43 -6.00 3.19
N TRP A 12 24.61 -5.22 3.90
CA TRP A 12 23.15 -5.30 3.78
C TRP A 12 22.66 -5.00 2.37
N ASN A 13 23.21 -3.96 1.73
CA ASN A 13 22.90 -3.59 0.35
C ASN A 13 23.26 -4.72 -0.63
N MET A 14 24.41 -5.38 -0.45
CA MET A 14 24.82 -6.52 -1.29
C MET A 14 23.87 -7.72 -1.14
N ILE A 15 23.48 -8.08 0.09
CA ILE A 15 22.50 -9.14 0.34
C ILE A 15 21.17 -8.81 -0.32
N CYS A 16 20.70 -7.57 -0.18
CA CYS A 16 19.44 -7.12 -0.77
C CYS A 16 19.49 -7.22 -2.31
N GLU A 17 20.59 -6.81 -2.94
CA GLU A 17 20.79 -6.91 -4.38
C GLU A 17 20.86 -8.37 -4.86
N PHE A 18 21.62 -9.22 -4.17
CA PHE A 18 21.72 -10.65 -4.49
C PHE A 18 20.35 -11.34 -4.44
N ASN A 19 19.60 -11.14 -3.36
CA ASN A 19 18.26 -11.69 -3.18
C ASN A 19 17.30 -11.17 -4.27
N THR A 20 17.43 -9.91 -4.65
CA THR A 20 16.60 -9.31 -5.69
C THR A 20 16.90 -9.92 -7.07
N ARG A 21 18.18 -10.10 -7.43
CA ARG A 21 18.57 -10.78 -8.67
C ARG A 21 18.06 -12.22 -8.71
N ARG A 22 18.13 -12.94 -7.59
CA ARG A 22 17.59 -14.30 -7.47
C ARG A 22 16.09 -14.31 -7.74
N GLN A 23 15.31 -13.43 -7.10
CA GLN A 23 13.86 -13.36 -7.32
C GLN A 23 13.49 -12.97 -8.75
N VAL A 24 14.21 -12.03 -9.36
CA VAL A 24 13.99 -11.66 -10.77
C VAL A 24 14.31 -12.83 -11.70
N LYS A 25 15.37 -13.59 -11.45
CA LYS A 25 15.70 -14.81 -12.23
C LYS A 25 14.61 -15.86 -12.09
N GLN A 26 14.11 -16.08 -10.87
CA GLN A 26 13.00 -16.99 -10.60
C GLN A 26 11.72 -16.55 -11.34
N LEU A 27 11.35 -15.28 -11.24
CA LEU A 27 10.20 -14.71 -11.92
C LEU A 27 10.27 -14.93 -13.44
N LYS A 28 11.44 -14.67 -14.05
CA LYS A 28 11.63 -14.91 -15.49
C LYS A 28 11.46 -16.38 -15.86
N HIS A 29 11.90 -17.30 -15.01
CA HIS A 29 11.69 -18.73 -15.22
C HIS A 29 10.20 -19.10 -15.10
N GLU A 30 9.50 -18.58 -14.10
CA GLU A 30 8.06 -18.81 -13.91
C GLU A 30 7.24 -18.26 -15.06
N ILE A 31 7.55 -17.05 -15.54
CA ILE A 31 6.94 -16.46 -16.73
C ILE A 31 7.15 -17.37 -17.95
N LYS A 32 8.39 -17.81 -18.20
CA LYS A 32 8.70 -18.69 -19.34
C LYS A 32 7.98 -20.03 -19.28
N GLN A 33 7.63 -20.49 -18.08
CA GLN A 33 6.95 -21.77 -17.85
C GLN A 33 5.45 -21.60 -17.61
N ASN A 34 4.91 -20.37 -17.69
CA ASN A 34 3.53 -20.04 -17.33
C ASN A 34 3.10 -20.61 -15.98
N LYS A 35 4.03 -20.65 -15.00
CA LYS A 35 3.72 -21.11 -13.65
C LYS A 35 2.72 -20.15 -12.99
N PRO A 36 1.76 -20.65 -12.18
CA PRO A 36 0.85 -19.78 -11.44
C PRO A 36 1.61 -18.84 -10.50
N ILE A 37 1.25 -17.55 -10.52
CA ILE A 37 1.85 -16.50 -9.72
C ILE A 37 0.79 -15.88 -8.79
N ILE A 38 1.19 -15.62 -7.54
CA ILE A 38 0.42 -14.79 -6.63
C ILE A 38 1.09 -13.42 -6.56
N LEU A 39 0.32 -12.37 -6.80
CA LEU A 39 0.80 -11.00 -6.81
C LEU A 39 0.06 -10.18 -5.76
N ILE A 40 0.80 -9.66 -4.80
CA ILE A 40 0.29 -8.66 -3.84
C ILE A 40 0.54 -7.31 -4.48
N HIS A 41 -0.51 -6.74 -5.07
CA HIS A 41 -0.44 -5.52 -5.85
C HIS A 41 -1.31 -4.45 -5.21
N GLN A 42 -0.71 -3.41 -4.66
CA GLN A 42 -1.47 -2.44 -3.87
C GLN A 42 -0.77 -1.10 -3.81
N PRO A 43 -1.51 0.01 -3.59
CA PRO A 43 -0.89 1.29 -3.33
C PRO A 43 -0.02 1.25 -2.06
N GLY A 44 0.84 2.27 -1.89
CA GLY A 44 1.60 2.42 -0.65
C GLY A 44 0.69 2.56 0.58
N ARG A 45 1.19 2.13 1.76
CA ARG A 45 0.59 2.37 3.09
C ARG A 45 -0.78 1.74 3.37
N VAL A 46 -1.13 0.69 2.62
CA VAL A 46 -2.35 -0.12 2.80
C VAL A 46 -2.05 -1.53 3.34
N GLY A 47 -1.02 -1.68 4.17
CA GLY A 47 -0.80 -2.90 4.96
C GLY A 47 -0.12 -4.10 4.27
N SER A 48 0.68 -3.87 3.23
CA SER A 48 1.27 -4.92 2.38
C SER A 48 2.00 -6.02 3.12
N MET A 49 2.70 -5.68 4.21
CA MET A 49 3.47 -6.65 4.98
C MET A 49 2.59 -7.64 5.74
N THR A 50 1.42 -7.20 6.23
CA THR A 50 0.45 -8.07 6.89
C THR A 50 -0.15 -9.04 5.88
N ILE A 51 -0.55 -8.53 4.70
CA ILE A 51 -1.10 -9.37 3.62
C ILE A 51 -0.08 -10.40 3.18
N ARG A 52 1.14 -9.95 2.88
CA ARG A 52 2.21 -10.83 2.41
C ARG A 52 2.50 -11.96 3.37
N LYS A 53 2.69 -11.66 4.65
CA LYS A 53 2.96 -12.71 5.64
C LYS A 53 1.77 -13.65 5.82
N THR A 54 0.55 -13.13 5.76
CA THR A 54 -0.66 -13.95 5.90
C THR A 54 -0.81 -14.88 4.69
N THR A 55 -0.60 -14.40 3.47
CA THR A 55 -0.60 -15.23 2.25
C THR A 55 0.54 -16.25 2.26
N GLU A 56 1.76 -15.86 2.68
CA GLU A 56 2.90 -16.80 2.83
C GLU A 56 2.58 -17.92 3.83
N SER A 57 1.82 -17.62 4.89
CA SER A 57 1.45 -18.62 5.92
C SER A 57 0.50 -19.71 5.41
N LEU A 58 -0.15 -19.50 4.25
CA LEU A 58 -0.97 -20.53 3.61
C LEU A 58 -0.15 -21.68 3.03
N GLY A 59 1.17 -21.52 2.86
CA GLY A 59 2.03 -22.56 2.31
C GLY A 59 1.71 -22.93 0.85
N LEU A 60 1.16 -21.98 0.09
CA LEU A 60 0.81 -22.19 -1.32
C LEU A 60 2.08 -22.48 -2.15
N PRO A 61 2.01 -23.38 -3.15
CA PRO A 61 3.17 -23.74 -3.97
C PRO A 61 3.59 -22.63 -4.96
N SER A 62 2.68 -21.68 -5.22
CA SER A 62 2.91 -20.56 -6.14
C SER A 62 3.86 -19.52 -5.52
N ALA A 63 4.71 -18.93 -6.37
CA ALA A 63 5.55 -17.82 -5.93
C ALA A 63 4.70 -16.58 -5.63
N ILE A 64 5.10 -15.87 -4.56
CA ILE A 64 4.45 -14.64 -4.11
C ILE A 64 5.37 -13.45 -4.41
N TYR A 65 4.86 -12.51 -5.19
CA TYR A 65 5.52 -11.26 -5.52
C TYR A 65 4.75 -10.06 -4.95
N HIS A 66 5.43 -8.92 -4.83
CA HIS A 66 4.84 -7.69 -4.30
C HIS A 66 5.24 -6.50 -5.16
N THR A 67 4.26 -5.69 -5.55
CA THR A 67 4.43 -4.52 -6.44
C THR A 67 3.49 -3.37 -6.03
N HIS A 68 3.90 -2.13 -6.30
CA HIS A 68 3.06 -0.94 -6.10
C HIS A 68 2.58 -0.32 -7.40
N PHE A 69 3.40 -0.39 -8.45
CA PHE A 69 3.13 0.13 -9.79
C PHE A 69 3.68 -0.90 -10.76
N ILE A 70 2.81 -1.73 -11.35
CA ILE A 70 3.15 -2.79 -12.30
C ILE A 70 3.12 -2.31 -13.74
N ASN A 71 2.33 -1.28 -14.06
CA ASN A 71 2.32 -0.68 -15.38
C ASN A 71 3.72 -0.09 -15.68
N PRO A 72 4.37 -0.46 -16.80
CA PRO A 72 5.72 -0.01 -17.12
C PRO A 72 5.89 1.52 -17.11
N GLU A 73 4.89 2.27 -17.55
CA GLU A 73 4.96 3.73 -17.62
C GLU A 73 4.88 4.36 -16.23
N THR A 74 3.93 3.93 -15.39
CA THR A 74 3.84 4.43 -14.01
C THR A 74 5.05 3.98 -13.19
N ASN A 75 5.51 2.73 -13.37
CA ASN A 75 6.71 2.21 -12.73
C ASN A 75 7.96 3.02 -13.08
N LYS A 76 8.13 3.39 -14.36
CA LYS A 76 9.25 4.19 -14.84
C LYS A 76 9.23 5.59 -14.21
N LYS A 77 8.07 6.28 -14.22
CA LYS A 77 7.91 7.60 -13.58
C LYS A 77 8.28 7.55 -12.10
N GLN A 78 7.84 6.52 -11.38
CA GLN A 78 8.21 6.32 -9.98
C GLN A 78 9.71 6.09 -9.82
N HIS A 79 10.35 5.35 -10.73
CA HIS A 79 11.78 5.10 -10.71
C HIS A 79 12.59 6.38 -10.93
N GLU A 80 12.15 7.24 -11.83
CA GLU A 80 12.76 8.54 -12.10
C GLU A 80 12.62 9.46 -10.89
N PHE A 81 11.42 9.59 -10.33
CA PHE A 81 11.16 10.34 -9.10
C PHE A 81 12.09 9.92 -7.96
N TYR A 82 12.18 8.61 -7.69
CA TYR A 82 13.06 8.10 -6.63
C TYR A 82 14.54 8.35 -6.94
N ASN A 83 14.98 8.19 -8.17
CA ASN A 83 16.38 8.43 -8.52
C ASN A 83 16.78 9.89 -8.33
N GLU A 84 15.91 10.82 -8.71
CA GLU A 84 16.14 12.26 -8.59
C GLU A 84 16.19 12.72 -7.13
N HIS A 85 15.29 12.20 -6.29
CA HIS A 85 15.12 12.71 -4.94
C HIS A 85 15.87 11.88 -3.88
N LEU A 86 16.14 10.59 -4.14
CA LEU A 86 16.71 9.65 -3.17
C LEU A 86 18.06 9.06 -3.61
N GLY A 87 18.54 9.39 -4.81
CA GLY A 87 19.66 8.72 -5.45
C GLY A 87 19.23 7.37 -6.06
N LYS A 88 20.18 6.62 -6.64
CA LYS A 88 19.86 5.39 -7.39
C LYS A 88 19.13 4.35 -6.54
N VAL A 89 17.81 4.25 -6.72
CA VAL A 89 16.96 3.29 -6.02
C VAL A 89 16.75 2.07 -6.90
N ASN A 90 17.31 0.92 -6.52
CA ASN A 90 17.10 -0.35 -7.22
C ASN A 90 16.17 -1.27 -6.41
N GLN A 91 15.00 -0.76 -6.02
CA GLN A 91 14.08 -1.47 -5.15
C GLN A 91 13.51 -2.72 -5.85
N ARG A 92 13.47 -3.82 -5.09
CA ARG A 92 13.03 -5.13 -5.57
C ARG A 92 11.66 -5.11 -6.22
N HIS A 93 10.69 -4.49 -5.57
CA HIS A 93 9.31 -4.46 -6.06
C HIS A 93 9.20 -3.73 -7.41
N MET A 94 10.06 -2.72 -7.67
CA MET A 94 10.09 -2.00 -8.94
C MET A 94 10.63 -2.87 -10.08
N ARG A 95 11.70 -3.63 -9.82
CA ARG A 95 12.28 -4.56 -10.81
C ARG A 95 11.35 -5.72 -11.13
N ILE A 96 10.68 -6.25 -10.11
CA ILE A 96 9.67 -7.30 -10.26
C ILE A 96 8.49 -6.77 -11.07
N ALA A 97 7.98 -5.58 -10.72
CA ALA A 97 6.93 -4.90 -11.47
C ALA A 97 7.29 -4.70 -12.94
N LYS A 98 8.47 -4.17 -13.23
CA LYS A 98 8.93 -3.99 -14.62
C LYS A 98 8.87 -5.31 -15.40
N VAL A 99 9.49 -6.37 -14.88
CA VAL A 99 9.58 -7.67 -15.59
C VAL A 99 8.21 -8.32 -15.77
N LEU A 100 7.38 -8.32 -14.72
CA LEU A 100 6.07 -8.96 -14.74
C LEU A 100 5.07 -8.13 -15.57
N GLY A 101 5.02 -6.81 -15.37
CA GLY A 101 4.15 -5.91 -16.11
C GLY A 101 4.40 -5.94 -17.61
N GLU A 102 5.68 -5.89 -18.03
CA GLU A 102 6.05 -6.07 -19.44
C GLU A 102 5.58 -7.44 -19.97
N ALA A 103 5.62 -8.50 -19.15
CA ALA A 103 5.22 -9.84 -19.58
C ALA A 103 3.71 -10.01 -19.71
N ILE A 104 2.95 -9.39 -18.80
CA ILE A 104 1.49 -9.37 -18.84
C ILE A 104 1.00 -8.56 -20.05
N LEU A 105 1.45 -7.31 -20.19
CA LEU A 105 0.97 -6.41 -21.25
C LEU A 105 1.38 -6.86 -22.66
N SER A 106 2.50 -7.57 -22.82
CA SER A 106 2.90 -8.15 -24.11
C SER A 106 2.27 -9.52 -24.41
N GLY A 107 1.46 -10.07 -23.50
CA GLY A 107 0.87 -11.41 -23.64
C GLY A 107 1.89 -12.56 -23.54
N ARG A 108 3.13 -12.28 -23.10
CA ARG A 108 4.17 -13.30 -22.90
C ARG A 108 3.91 -14.20 -21.70
N TYR A 109 3.15 -13.72 -20.72
CA TYR A 109 2.72 -14.51 -19.57
C TYR A 109 1.25 -14.91 -19.74
N GLN A 110 0.99 -16.21 -19.74
CA GLN A 110 -0.34 -16.81 -19.90
C GLN A 110 -0.69 -17.76 -18.75
N GLY A 111 0.13 -17.81 -17.71
CA GLY A 111 -0.15 -18.57 -16.49
C GLY A 111 -1.24 -17.90 -15.64
N THR A 112 -1.82 -18.64 -14.71
CA THR A 112 -2.80 -18.08 -13.76
C THR A 112 -2.16 -17.04 -12.86
N LEU A 113 -2.72 -15.83 -12.87
CA LEU A 113 -2.32 -14.73 -12.00
C LEU A 113 -3.39 -14.49 -10.93
N LYS A 114 -3.05 -14.77 -9.66
CA LYS A 114 -3.89 -14.39 -8.52
C LYS A 114 -3.38 -13.09 -7.91
N VAL A 115 -4.14 -12.02 -8.10
CA VAL A 115 -3.82 -10.68 -7.56
C VAL A 115 -4.54 -10.49 -6.23
N ILE A 116 -3.87 -9.87 -5.26
CA ILE A 116 -4.49 -9.37 -4.02
C ILE A 116 -4.23 -7.87 -3.96
N VAL A 117 -5.31 -7.10 -3.92
CA VAL A 117 -5.31 -5.64 -3.76
C VAL A 117 -5.92 -5.29 -2.42
N THR A 118 -5.28 -4.38 -1.70
CA THR A 118 -5.88 -3.79 -0.49
C THR A 118 -6.00 -2.29 -0.61
N VAL A 119 -7.10 -1.78 -0.06
CA VAL A 119 -7.43 -0.36 0.02
C VAL A 119 -7.51 0.07 1.48
N ARG A 120 -7.64 1.37 1.77
CA ARG A 120 -7.66 1.89 3.15
C ARG A 120 -8.34 3.24 3.16
N ASP A 121 -8.89 3.63 4.32
CA ASP A 121 -9.35 4.99 4.59
C ASP A 121 -8.36 6.01 3.97
N PRO A 122 -8.82 6.86 3.04
CA PRO A 122 -7.96 7.75 2.27
C PRO A 122 -7.18 8.72 3.18
N LEU A 123 -7.80 9.28 4.23
CA LEU A 123 -7.11 10.19 5.14
C LEU A 123 -6.07 9.45 5.98
N ARG A 124 -6.39 8.25 6.49
CA ARG A 124 -5.42 7.42 7.23
C ARG A 124 -4.25 6.99 6.37
N ARG A 125 -4.48 6.70 5.09
CA ARG A 125 -3.42 6.39 4.13
C ARG A 125 -2.51 7.59 3.95
N GLU A 126 -3.06 8.78 3.76
CA GLU A 126 -2.25 9.99 3.56
C GLU A 126 -1.51 10.42 4.82
N LEU A 127 -2.13 10.37 5.99
CA LEU A 127 -1.42 10.57 7.25
C LEU A 127 -0.27 9.57 7.37
N SER A 128 -0.51 8.32 7.00
CA SER A 128 0.53 7.31 7.03
C SER A 128 1.66 7.53 6.01
N ASN A 129 1.40 8.17 4.86
CA ASN A 129 2.43 8.61 3.92
C ASN A 129 3.23 9.77 4.52
N PHE A 130 2.54 10.81 5.00
CA PHE A 130 3.16 11.97 5.64
C PHE A 130 4.13 11.54 6.74
N MET A 131 3.70 10.68 7.65
CA MET A 131 4.52 10.22 8.78
C MET A 131 5.73 9.41 8.36
N LEU A 132 5.69 8.71 7.22
CA LEU A 132 6.87 8.01 6.67
C LEU A 132 7.94 9.00 6.17
N ASP A 133 7.49 10.14 5.66
CA ASP A 133 8.26 11.07 4.85
C ASP A 133 8.56 12.41 5.58
N VAL A 134 7.95 12.62 6.76
CA VAL A 134 7.98 13.88 7.51
C VAL A 134 9.39 14.36 7.80
N GLU A 135 10.25 13.50 8.34
CA GLU A 135 11.63 13.88 8.69
C GLU A 135 12.52 14.13 7.49
N LYS A 136 12.17 13.52 6.37
CA LYS A 136 12.98 13.52 5.17
C LYS A 136 12.73 14.74 4.30
N TYR A 137 11.48 15.17 4.22
CA TYR A 137 11.08 16.22 3.29
C TYR A 137 10.52 17.48 3.94
N TYR A 138 10.06 17.40 5.19
CA TYR A 138 9.29 18.49 5.81
C TYR A 138 9.96 19.05 7.06
N ARG A 139 10.38 18.20 8.01
CA ARG A 139 10.99 18.64 9.26
C ARG A 139 11.95 17.60 9.83
N LYS A 140 13.25 17.81 9.67
CA LYS A 140 14.27 16.94 10.30
C LYS A 140 14.03 16.81 11.81
N ASN A 141 14.25 15.64 12.40
CA ASN A 141 14.02 15.34 13.82
C ASN A 141 12.56 15.56 14.29
N PHE A 142 11.59 15.56 13.38
CA PHE A 142 10.17 15.74 13.70
C PHE A 142 9.70 14.90 14.88
N PHE A 143 10.05 13.61 14.93
CA PHE A 143 9.56 12.72 15.99
C PHE A 143 10.13 13.08 17.36
N THR A 144 11.43 13.40 17.40
CA THR A 144 12.10 13.85 18.62
C THR A 144 11.53 15.18 19.11
N ASP A 145 11.36 16.13 18.20
CA ASP A 145 10.89 17.47 18.52
C ASP A 145 9.41 17.45 18.97
N TYR A 146 8.57 16.64 18.32
CA TYR A 146 7.19 16.39 18.76
C TYR A 146 7.13 15.74 20.15
N SER A 147 7.90 14.67 20.37
CA SER A 147 7.92 13.95 21.66
C SER A 147 8.40 14.82 22.82
N ASN A 148 9.22 15.85 22.55
CA ASN A 148 9.70 16.80 23.55
C ASN A 148 8.80 18.05 23.70
N GLY A 149 7.70 18.13 22.95
CA GLY A 149 6.77 19.26 22.97
C GLY A 149 7.25 20.51 22.21
N ALA A 150 8.34 20.40 21.43
CA ALA A 150 8.84 21.47 20.58
C ALA A 150 8.05 21.63 19.27
N ILE A 151 7.23 20.63 18.91
CA ILE A 151 6.24 20.71 17.83
C ILE A 151 4.87 20.45 18.43
N SER A 152 3.97 21.42 18.29
CA SER A 152 2.57 21.31 18.70
C SER A 152 1.73 20.53 17.68
N ILE A 153 0.56 20.02 18.11
CA ILE A 153 -0.37 19.34 17.19
C ILE A 153 -0.87 20.26 16.07
N ASN A 154 -0.96 21.57 16.32
CA ASN A 154 -1.36 22.55 15.30
C ASN A 154 -0.27 22.68 14.23
N GLU A 155 1.00 22.71 14.60
CA GLU A 155 2.11 22.70 13.64
C GLU A 155 2.16 21.38 12.86
N VAL A 156 1.88 20.24 13.51
CA VAL A 156 1.73 18.95 12.79
C VAL A 156 0.62 19.04 11.75
N GLN A 157 -0.53 19.63 12.11
CA GLN A 157 -1.63 19.85 11.19
C GLN A 157 -1.21 20.72 10.00
N GLU A 158 -0.57 21.85 10.24
CA GLU A 158 -0.10 22.74 9.17
C GLU A 158 0.89 22.03 8.24
N LEU A 159 1.87 21.31 8.80
CA LEU A 159 2.81 20.50 8.01
C LEU A 159 2.08 19.45 7.18
N PHE A 160 1.10 18.77 7.76
CA PHE A 160 0.31 17.76 7.05
C PHE A 160 -0.50 18.38 5.90
N LEU A 161 -1.20 19.49 6.15
CA LEU A 161 -1.98 20.20 5.13
C LEU A 161 -1.10 20.72 3.99
N ASN A 162 0.09 21.22 4.31
CA ASN A 162 1.07 21.70 3.33
C ASN A 162 1.81 20.57 2.59
N SER A 163 1.84 19.36 3.17
CA SER A 163 2.47 18.18 2.55
C SER A 163 1.69 17.57 1.38
N ARG A 164 0.46 18.05 1.13
CA ARG A 164 -0.51 17.48 0.17
C ARG A 164 0.01 17.53 -1.28
N ARG A 165 0.85 16.54 -1.60
CA ARG A 165 1.15 16.11 -2.97
C ARG A 165 0.06 15.13 -3.37
N GLU A 166 -1.03 15.64 -3.96
CA GLU A 166 -2.04 14.86 -4.71
C GLU A 166 -2.76 13.78 -3.89
N LEU A 167 -3.85 14.15 -3.20
CA LEU A 167 -4.69 13.21 -2.43
C LEU A 167 -5.46 12.22 -3.29
N THR A 168 -5.44 12.43 -4.60
CA THR A 168 -6.25 11.76 -5.57
C THR A 168 -5.32 11.01 -6.50
N ARG A 169 -4.81 9.85 -6.05
CA ARG A 169 -4.31 8.81 -6.96
C ARG A 169 -5.49 8.15 -7.68
N ASP A 170 -6.38 8.97 -8.25
CA ASP A 170 -7.65 8.54 -8.84
C ASP A 170 -7.39 7.58 -9.99
N ASN A 171 -6.26 7.74 -10.67
CA ASN A 171 -5.89 6.92 -11.80
C ASN A 171 -5.16 5.62 -11.42
N TRP A 172 -4.85 5.33 -10.15
CA TRP A 172 -4.08 4.12 -9.82
C TRP A 172 -4.82 2.85 -10.21
N PHE A 173 -6.14 2.79 -10.01
CA PHE A 173 -6.91 1.62 -10.43
C PHE A 173 -6.97 1.50 -11.96
N ASP A 174 -7.07 2.62 -12.68
CA ASP A 174 -7.04 2.58 -14.14
C ASP A 174 -5.67 2.17 -14.68
N ASP A 175 -4.61 2.80 -14.19
CA ASP A 175 -3.25 2.62 -14.67
C ASP A 175 -2.66 1.27 -14.26
N ASP A 176 -2.93 0.81 -13.03
CA ASP A 176 -2.23 -0.29 -12.39
C ASP A 176 -3.13 -1.50 -12.05
N VAL A 177 -4.44 -1.41 -12.24
CA VAL A 177 -5.35 -2.56 -12.17
C VAL A 177 -6.02 -2.83 -13.52
N LYS A 178 -6.76 -1.87 -14.07
CA LYS A 178 -7.50 -2.01 -15.31
C LYS A 178 -6.59 -2.22 -16.51
N THR A 179 -5.56 -1.39 -16.68
CA THR A 179 -4.63 -1.51 -17.82
C THR A 179 -3.88 -2.86 -17.83
N PRO A 180 -3.21 -3.30 -16.75
CA PRO A 180 -2.46 -4.56 -16.78
C PRO A 180 -3.34 -5.80 -16.68
N PHE A 181 -4.46 -5.76 -15.96
CA PHE A 181 -5.25 -6.97 -15.68
C PHE A 181 -6.56 -7.04 -16.46
N ASN A 182 -6.91 -5.97 -17.20
CA ASN A 182 -8.19 -5.82 -17.87
C ASN A 182 -9.39 -6.01 -16.90
N ILE A 183 -9.25 -5.52 -15.67
CA ILE A 183 -10.27 -5.56 -14.63
C ILE A 183 -10.60 -4.13 -14.23
N ASP A 184 -11.78 -3.66 -14.60
CA ASP A 184 -12.30 -2.38 -14.13
C ASP A 184 -13.15 -2.60 -12.87
N ILE A 185 -12.56 -2.32 -11.70
CA ILE A 185 -13.22 -2.59 -10.43
C ILE A 185 -14.45 -1.71 -10.19
N PHE A 186 -14.55 -0.53 -10.82
CA PHE A 186 -15.64 0.41 -10.59
C PHE A 186 -16.92 0.05 -11.35
N THR A 187 -16.85 -0.97 -12.22
CA THR A 187 -18.02 -1.49 -12.96
C THR A 187 -18.94 -2.37 -12.12
N GLN A 188 -18.48 -2.82 -10.95
CA GLN A 188 -19.26 -3.60 -9.99
C GLN A 188 -19.24 -2.89 -8.65
N GLU A 189 -20.38 -2.80 -7.96
CA GLU A 189 -20.44 -2.20 -6.63
C GLU A 189 -19.54 -2.98 -5.65
N PHE A 190 -18.90 -2.25 -4.74
CA PHE A 190 -18.22 -2.86 -3.62
C PHE A 190 -19.27 -3.33 -2.61
N ASP A 191 -19.30 -4.63 -2.29
CA ASP A 191 -20.28 -5.16 -1.34
C ASP A 191 -19.86 -4.77 0.09
N HIS A 192 -20.48 -3.72 0.64
CA HIS A 192 -20.17 -3.19 1.98
C HIS A 192 -20.52 -4.16 3.12
N ASN A 193 -21.39 -5.15 2.87
CA ASN A 193 -21.73 -6.18 3.85
C ASN A 193 -20.71 -7.33 3.82
N LYS A 194 -20.35 -7.79 2.62
CA LYS A 194 -19.33 -8.84 2.42
C LYS A 194 -17.92 -8.32 2.67
N LYS A 195 -17.68 -7.01 2.45
CA LYS A 195 -16.42 -6.26 2.67
C LYS A 195 -15.23 -6.72 1.82
N TYR A 196 -15.48 -7.53 0.80
CA TYR A 196 -14.49 -7.89 -0.22
C TYR A 196 -15.17 -8.33 -1.52
N ASN A 197 -14.49 -8.09 -2.65
CA ASN A 197 -14.91 -8.53 -3.96
C ASN A 197 -13.84 -9.45 -4.59
N ILE A 198 -14.29 -10.40 -5.42
CA ILE A 198 -13.41 -11.22 -6.24
C ILE A 198 -13.79 -11.02 -7.71
N TYR A 199 -12.84 -10.49 -8.48
CA TYR A 199 -12.97 -10.25 -9.91
C TYR A 199 -12.22 -11.33 -10.68
N ARG A 200 -12.71 -11.68 -11.88
CA ARG A 200 -12.08 -12.67 -12.75
C ARG A 200 -12.14 -12.20 -14.19
N ASN A 201 -11.01 -12.26 -14.88
CA ASN A 201 -10.94 -12.02 -16.32
C ASN A 201 -9.80 -12.86 -16.93
N GLY A 202 -10.15 -13.79 -17.82
CA GLY A 202 -9.18 -14.68 -18.46
C GLY A 202 -8.35 -15.47 -17.44
N ASN A 203 -7.02 -15.34 -17.52
CA ASN A 203 -6.07 -15.97 -16.60
C ASN A 203 -5.84 -15.18 -15.31
N VAL A 204 -6.51 -14.04 -15.10
CA VAL A 204 -6.36 -13.19 -13.92
C VAL A 204 -7.56 -13.34 -13.00
N GLU A 205 -7.29 -13.59 -11.73
CA GLU A 205 -8.24 -13.42 -10.63
C GLU A 205 -7.73 -12.33 -9.70
N LEU A 206 -8.60 -11.52 -9.14
CA LEU A 206 -8.25 -10.40 -8.25
C LEU A 206 -9.15 -10.40 -7.03
N LEU A 207 -8.54 -10.51 -5.85
CA LEU A 207 -9.19 -10.30 -4.56
C LEU A 207 -8.96 -8.85 -4.11
N LEU A 208 -10.02 -8.14 -3.75
CA LEU A 208 -9.96 -6.77 -3.24
C LEU A 208 -10.70 -6.66 -1.90
N PHE A 209 -10.09 -6.03 -0.90
CA PHE A 209 -10.71 -5.72 0.38
C PHE A 209 -10.06 -4.49 1.05
N ARG A 210 -10.72 -3.95 2.09
CA ARG A 210 -10.23 -2.80 2.85
C ARG A 210 -9.37 -3.25 4.02
N LEU A 211 -8.31 -2.49 4.32
CA LEU A 211 -7.34 -2.85 5.35
C LEU A 211 -7.98 -2.89 6.75
N GLU A 212 -8.85 -1.93 7.06
CA GLU A 212 -9.58 -1.84 8.33
C GLU A 212 -10.49 -3.05 8.59
N ASP A 213 -10.99 -3.73 7.55
CA ASP A 213 -11.83 -4.93 7.71
C ASP A 213 -11.03 -6.23 7.81
N ILE A 214 -9.70 -6.18 7.67
CA ILE A 214 -8.88 -7.39 7.49
C ILE A 214 -9.10 -8.43 8.59
N SER A 215 -9.27 -8.00 9.85
CA SER A 215 -9.48 -8.90 10.99
C SER A 215 -10.77 -9.69 10.88
N GLU A 216 -11.78 -9.13 10.22
CA GLU A 216 -13.09 -9.72 10.04
C GLU A 216 -13.15 -10.59 8.78
N VAL A 217 -12.58 -10.12 7.66
CA VAL A 217 -12.86 -10.70 6.34
C VAL A 217 -11.82 -11.71 5.87
N ILE A 218 -10.58 -11.64 6.34
CA ILE A 218 -9.46 -12.31 5.65
C ILE A 218 -9.60 -13.84 5.63
N GLN A 219 -10.21 -14.44 6.67
CA GLN A 219 -10.43 -15.88 6.72
C GLN A 219 -11.39 -16.33 5.61
N THR A 220 -12.58 -15.72 5.57
CA THR A 220 -13.62 -15.98 4.57
C THR A 220 -13.15 -15.62 3.17
N ALA A 221 -12.51 -14.46 2.99
CA ALA A 221 -12.01 -14.00 1.71
C ALA A 221 -10.95 -14.96 1.13
N PHE A 222 -10.05 -15.48 1.96
CA PHE A 222 -9.04 -16.44 1.50
C PHE A 222 -9.65 -17.83 1.25
N LYS A 223 -10.67 -18.23 2.00
CA LYS A 223 -11.45 -19.44 1.69
C LYS A 223 -12.10 -19.33 0.31
N ASP A 224 -12.82 -18.24 0.05
CA ASP A 224 -13.50 -18.01 -1.22
C ASP A 224 -12.51 -17.88 -2.39
N TYR A 225 -11.31 -17.35 -2.14
CA TYR A 225 -10.35 -17.02 -3.18
C TYR A 225 -9.29 -18.09 -3.48
N PHE A 226 -8.78 -18.76 -2.42
CA PHE A 226 -7.76 -19.81 -2.50
C PHE A 226 -8.31 -21.21 -2.19
N GLY A 227 -9.53 -21.32 -1.66
CA GLY A 227 -10.06 -22.59 -1.13
C GLY A 227 -9.48 -22.98 0.22
N ILE A 228 -8.75 -22.08 0.89
CA ILE A 228 -8.03 -22.37 2.14
C ILE A 228 -8.22 -21.22 3.13
N GLU A 229 -8.61 -21.56 4.35
CA GLU A 229 -8.67 -20.60 5.46
C GLU A 229 -7.29 -20.41 6.11
N PRO A 230 -6.79 -19.18 6.27
CA PRO A 230 -5.60 -18.91 7.06
C PRO A 230 -5.86 -19.21 8.54
N LYS A 231 -4.98 -20.00 9.17
CA LYS A 231 -5.08 -20.33 10.61
C LYS A 231 -5.02 -19.09 11.51
N GLN A 232 -4.28 -18.07 11.11
CA GLN A 232 -4.14 -16.82 11.84
C GLN A 232 -3.72 -15.69 10.91
N ILE A 233 -4.06 -14.46 11.29
CA ILE A 233 -3.57 -13.25 10.63
C ILE A 233 -2.16 -12.99 11.13
N VAL A 234 -1.19 -12.98 10.21
CA VAL A 234 0.19 -12.68 10.58
C VAL A 234 0.40 -11.16 10.48
N SER A 235 -0.08 -10.45 11.49
CA SER A 235 0.09 -8.99 11.57
C SER A 235 1.54 -8.63 11.88
N ARG A 236 2.11 -7.74 11.07
CA ARG A 236 3.38 -7.05 11.41
C ARG A 236 3.13 -5.76 12.20
N HIS A 237 1.91 -5.21 12.16
CA HIS A 237 1.57 -3.92 12.76
C HIS A 237 0.88 -4.02 14.14
N LEU A 238 0.51 -5.22 14.60
CA LEU A 238 0.06 -5.46 15.97
C LEU A 238 1.18 -5.91 16.92
N SER A 239 2.41 -6.04 16.44
CA SER A 239 3.54 -6.44 17.29
C SER A 239 4.26 -5.22 17.87
N GLY A 240 3.73 -4.66 18.96
CA GLY A 240 4.50 -4.17 20.13
C GLY A 240 5.70 -3.24 19.93
N SER A 241 5.86 -2.64 18.75
CA SER A 241 6.91 -1.68 18.48
C SER A 241 6.58 -0.39 19.25
N ARG A 242 7.38 -0.13 20.27
CA ARG A 242 7.36 1.09 21.08
C ARG A 242 8.40 2.08 20.54
N SER A 243 8.67 2.07 19.24
CA SER A 243 9.51 3.11 18.67
C SER A 243 8.84 4.47 18.90
N MET A 244 9.67 5.50 19.00
CA MET A 244 9.18 6.86 19.16
C MET A 244 8.27 7.25 18.00
N GLU A 245 8.59 6.84 16.77
CA GLU A 245 7.76 7.14 15.60
C GLU A 245 6.37 6.50 15.72
N ASP A 246 6.28 5.26 16.19
CA ASP A 246 5.00 4.56 16.36
C ASP A 246 4.14 5.18 17.49
N LEU A 247 4.78 5.63 18.56
CA LEU A 247 4.10 6.35 19.66
C LEU A 247 3.55 7.70 19.16
N CYS A 248 4.40 8.49 18.49
CA CYS A 248 4.00 9.77 17.91
C CYS A 248 2.88 9.58 16.88
N TYR A 249 2.96 8.57 16.03
CA TYR A 249 1.92 8.29 15.03
C TYR A 249 0.56 8.02 15.66
N ARG A 250 0.50 7.20 16.71
CA ARG A 250 -0.76 6.92 17.43
C ARG A 250 -1.33 8.20 18.03
N GLU A 251 -0.50 8.93 18.78
CA GLU A 251 -0.93 10.16 19.44
C GLU A 251 -1.40 11.23 18.44
N ILE A 252 -0.65 11.44 17.36
CA ILE A 252 -1.03 12.38 16.29
C ILE A 252 -2.33 11.92 15.64
N SER A 253 -2.48 10.63 15.30
CA SER A 253 -3.72 10.12 14.69
C SER A 253 -4.95 10.31 15.58
N ASP A 254 -4.79 10.29 16.90
CA ASP A 254 -5.90 10.47 17.84
C ASP A 254 -6.24 11.97 18.03
N LYS A 255 -5.22 12.83 18.08
CA LYS A 255 -5.36 14.26 18.36
C LYS A 255 -5.63 15.13 17.14
N LEU A 256 -5.23 14.71 15.95
CA LEU A 256 -5.33 15.53 14.74
C LEU A 256 -6.80 15.66 14.31
N LYS A 257 -7.31 16.90 14.24
CA LYS A 257 -8.71 17.21 13.89
C LYS A 257 -8.80 18.28 12.81
N PHE A 258 -9.64 18.07 11.79
CA PHE A 258 -9.80 18.93 10.62
C PHE A 258 -11.17 19.62 10.58
N ASN A 259 -11.28 20.65 9.75
CA ASN A 259 -12.58 21.28 9.46
C ASN A 259 -13.38 20.42 8.47
N THR A 260 -14.68 20.70 8.38
CA THR A 260 -15.61 19.95 7.52
C THR A 260 -15.22 20.04 6.05
N ASP A 261 -14.88 21.23 5.55
CA ASP A 261 -14.50 21.44 4.15
C ASP A 261 -13.33 20.54 3.71
N PHE A 262 -12.32 20.38 4.57
CA PHE A 262 -11.19 19.50 4.30
C PHE A 262 -11.59 18.03 4.26
N LEU A 263 -12.46 17.60 5.18
CA LEU A 263 -12.92 16.23 5.27
C LEU A 263 -13.81 15.88 4.08
N ASP A 264 -14.67 16.80 3.65
CA ASP A 264 -15.50 16.63 2.47
C ASP A 264 -14.66 16.47 1.20
N GLN A 265 -13.56 17.22 1.05
CA GLN A 265 -12.63 17.03 -0.07
C GLN A 265 -12.04 15.61 -0.15
N ILE A 266 -11.97 14.89 0.97
CA ILE A 266 -11.41 13.54 1.02
C ILE A 266 -12.52 12.50 0.86
N TYR A 267 -13.58 12.61 1.66
CA TYR A 267 -14.61 11.59 1.73
C TYR A 267 -15.69 11.75 0.66
N GLN A 268 -15.74 12.85 -0.08
CA GLN A 268 -16.58 13.00 -1.27
C GLN A 268 -15.82 12.70 -2.57
N THR A 269 -14.70 11.98 -2.52
CA THR A 269 -14.05 11.45 -3.73
C THR A 269 -14.79 10.21 -4.24
N ASP A 270 -14.64 9.89 -5.53
CA ASP A 270 -15.19 8.64 -6.09
C ASP A 270 -14.61 7.41 -5.40
N TYR A 271 -13.32 7.46 -5.05
CA TYR A 271 -12.67 6.44 -4.24
C TYR A 271 -13.40 6.19 -2.91
N ALA A 272 -13.63 7.26 -2.13
CA ALA A 272 -14.26 7.13 -0.83
C ALA A 272 -15.72 6.68 -0.94
N ARG A 273 -16.49 7.24 -1.89
CA ARG A 273 -17.87 6.84 -2.12
C ARG A 273 -18.02 5.39 -2.58
N PHE A 274 -17.05 4.89 -3.35
CA PHE A 274 -17.09 3.52 -3.84
C PHE A 274 -16.82 2.51 -2.71
N PHE A 275 -15.77 2.74 -1.91
CA PHE A 275 -15.35 1.77 -0.89
C PHE A 275 -16.08 1.90 0.44
N TYR A 276 -16.72 3.03 0.74
CA TYR A 276 -17.32 3.29 2.05
C TYR A 276 -18.77 3.74 1.91
N SER A 277 -19.62 3.19 2.78
CA SER A 277 -21.02 3.60 2.87
C SER A 277 -21.14 5.05 3.34
N ASN A 278 -22.32 5.64 3.20
CA ASN A 278 -22.57 7.00 3.71
C ASN A 278 -22.34 7.08 5.23
N ASP A 279 -22.75 6.05 5.96
CA ASP A 279 -22.63 6.00 7.42
C ASP A 279 -21.15 5.89 7.84
N GLU A 280 -20.37 5.02 7.17
CA GLU A 280 -18.93 4.89 7.45
C GLU A 280 -18.17 6.19 7.18
N ARG A 281 -18.52 6.90 6.09
CA ARG A 281 -17.91 8.20 5.77
C ARG A 281 -18.30 9.27 6.80
N ALA A 282 -19.54 9.26 7.28
CA ALA A 282 -19.99 10.15 8.35
C ALA A 282 -19.23 9.88 9.65
N ASP A 283 -19.04 8.61 10.01
CA ASP A 283 -18.25 8.19 11.17
C ASP A 283 -16.79 8.64 11.06
N PHE A 284 -16.19 8.55 9.87
CA PHE A 284 -14.85 9.08 9.63
C PHE A 284 -14.81 10.59 9.80
N CYS A 285 -15.76 11.33 9.20
CA CYS A 285 -15.85 12.77 9.36
C CYS A 285 -15.99 13.18 10.84
N GLN A 286 -16.81 12.45 11.62
CA GLN A 286 -16.95 12.70 13.05
C GLN A 286 -15.66 12.41 13.81
N SER A 287 -15.00 11.28 13.54
CA SER A 287 -13.74 10.90 14.18
C SER A 287 -12.63 11.92 13.92
N TRP A 288 -12.58 12.48 12.71
CA TRP A 288 -11.54 13.42 12.29
C TRP A 288 -11.94 14.89 12.43
N GLY A 289 -13.18 15.19 12.75
CA GLY A 289 -13.71 16.56 12.84
C GLY A 289 -13.30 17.29 14.12
N LYS A 290 -13.13 18.61 14.04
CA LYS A 290 -13.04 19.45 15.24
C LYS A 290 -14.35 19.33 16.03
N VAL A 291 -14.25 19.24 17.35
CA VAL A 291 -15.41 19.41 18.21
C VAL A 291 -15.90 20.84 17.99
N GLN A 292 -17.15 21.02 17.57
CA GLN A 292 -17.76 22.35 17.58
C GLN A 292 -17.79 22.80 19.03
N GLU A 293 -17.00 23.81 19.37
CA GLU A 293 -17.22 24.55 20.61
C GLU A 293 -18.61 25.18 20.49
N ALA A 294 -19.53 24.73 21.34
CA ALA A 294 -20.89 25.25 21.45
C ALA A 294 -20.90 26.68 22.02
#